data_AF-A0A2I0HL11-F1
#
_entry.id   AF-A0A2I0HL11-F1
#
_cell.length_a   1.000
_cell.length_b   1.000
_cell.length_c   1.000
_cell.angle_alpha   90.00
_cell.angle_beta   90.00
_cell.angle_gamma   90.00
#
_symmetry.space_group_name_H-M   'P 1'
#
loop_
_entity.id
_entity.type
_entity.pdbx_description
1 polymer ?
#
loop_
_entity_poly.entity_id
_entity_poly.type
_entity_poly.pdbx_seq_one_letter_code
_entity_poly.pdbx_strand_id
1 'polypeptide(L)'
;MGLPREFHEQCRRSLELDYLKVFYCWARGAALSVTSKILDSDLAAPEVKVCTAAMRLMLQILTWEFQYNRKGTKSINHFSAGVRHDNALTNRTDCILVQPGLAWHDVLISSGDTVWLSNLYAALRQKFSPQSSWIDSPIAVSARKLLVQFCSVTGTIFPSVSGATFIRDYLVGGAL
;
A
#
# COMPACT_ATOMS: atom_id res chain seq x y z
N MET A 1 10.47 -17.73 19.63
CA MET A 1 10.58 -18.99 18.86
C MET A 1 12.06 -19.19 18.59
N GLY A 2 12.70 -20.20 19.19
CA GLY A 2 14.16 -20.40 19.14
C GLY A 2 14.64 -21.09 17.85
N LEU A 3 14.13 -20.67 16.69
CA LEU A 3 14.52 -21.24 15.40
C LEU A 3 15.79 -20.57 14.86
N PRO A 4 16.58 -21.28 14.02
CA PRO A 4 17.76 -20.70 13.38
C PRO A 4 17.41 -19.49 12.52
N ARG A 5 18.31 -18.50 12.47
CA ARG A 5 18.20 -17.28 11.65
C ARG A 5 17.87 -17.58 10.18
N GLU A 6 18.50 -18.59 9.62
CA GLU A 6 18.34 -19.03 8.23
C GLU A 6 16.88 -19.38 7.90
N PHE A 7 16.17 -19.97 8.86
CA PHE A 7 14.75 -20.28 8.70
C PHE A 7 13.91 -19.00 8.61
N HIS A 8 14.18 -18.02 9.46
CA HIS A 8 13.48 -16.73 9.41
C HIS A 8 13.77 -15.96 8.12
N GLU A 9 14.99 -16.03 7.61
CA GLU A 9 15.37 -15.43 6.32
C GLU A 9 14.69 -16.14 5.14
N GLN A 10 14.61 -17.47 5.17
CA GLN A 10 13.87 -18.24 4.17
C GLN A 10 12.38 -17.92 4.20
N CYS A 11 11.77 -17.84 5.37
CA CYS A 11 10.37 -17.43 5.51
C CYS A 11 10.14 -16.02 4.98
N ARG A 12 11.03 -15.06 5.30
CA ARG A 12 10.94 -13.68 4.80
C ARG A 12 11.00 -13.63 3.28
N ARG A 13 11.90 -14.42 2.68
CA ARG A 13 12.06 -14.52 1.23
C ARG A 13 10.84 -15.13 0.56
N SER A 14 10.33 -16.26 1.04
CA SER A 14 9.12 -16.89 0.50
C SER A 14 7.90 -16.00 0.66
N LEU A 15 7.77 -15.31 1.80
CA LEU A 15 6.70 -14.33 2.01
C LEU A 15 6.71 -13.27 0.92
N GLU A 16 7.87 -12.64 0.65
CA GLU A 16 8.00 -11.58 -0.34
C GLU A 16 7.75 -12.04 -1.77
N LEU A 17 8.35 -13.18 -2.16
CA LEU A 17 8.32 -13.66 -3.54
C LEU A 17 7.01 -14.36 -3.90
N ASP A 18 6.46 -15.16 -2.99
CA ASP A 18 5.39 -16.11 -3.31
C ASP A 18 4.02 -15.67 -2.77
N TYR A 19 3.98 -14.94 -1.64
CA TYR A 19 2.73 -14.73 -0.90
C TYR A 19 2.23 -13.29 -0.84
N LEU A 20 3.11 -12.29 -0.73
CA LEU A 20 2.68 -10.88 -0.58
C LEU A 20 1.77 -10.42 -1.71
N LYS A 21 2.08 -10.77 -2.96
CA LYS A 21 1.26 -10.43 -4.12
C LYS A 21 -0.12 -11.10 -4.05
N VAL A 22 -0.16 -12.37 -3.62
CA VAL A 22 -1.42 -13.13 -3.46
C VAL A 22 -2.29 -12.48 -2.38
N PHE A 23 -1.71 -12.16 -1.23
CA PHE A 23 -2.43 -11.49 -0.13
C PHE A 23 -2.94 -10.12 -0.54
N TYR A 24 -2.16 -9.36 -1.30
CA TYR A 24 -2.61 -8.07 -1.84
C TYR A 24 -3.84 -8.25 -2.74
N CYS A 25 -3.79 -9.21 -3.68
CA CYS A 25 -4.93 -9.48 -4.57
C CYS A 25 -6.19 -9.91 -3.79
N TRP A 26 -6.04 -10.72 -2.74
CA TRP A 26 -7.16 -11.11 -1.88
C TRP A 26 -7.74 -9.92 -1.10
N ALA A 27 -6.88 -9.09 -0.50
CA ALA A 27 -7.30 -7.89 0.22
C ALA A 27 -8.04 -6.92 -0.70
N ARG A 28 -7.48 -6.68 -1.89
CA ARG A 28 -8.10 -5.88 -2.95
C ARG A 28 -9.46 -6.42 -3.34
N GLY A 29 -9.56 -7.73 -3.62
CA GLY A 29 -10.82 -8.38 -3.98
C GLY A 29 -11.88 -8.23 -2.89
N ALA A 30 -11.49 -8.40 -1.62
CA ALA A 30 -12.37 -8.19 -0.48
C ALA A 30 -12.89 -6.74 -0.42
N ALA A 31 -12.01 -5.74 -0.53
CA ALA A 31 -12.39 -4.33 -0.51
C ALA A 31 -13.33 -3.95 -1.66
N LEU A 32 -13.06 -4.45 -2.87
CA LEU A 32 -13.91 -4.24 -4.04
C LEU A 32 -15.30 -4.86 -3.85
N SER A 33 -15.37 -6.09 -3.33
CA SER A 33 -16.63 -6.83 -3.15
C SER A 33 -17.64 -6.16 -2.21
N VAL A 34 -17.15 -5.34 -1.27
CA VAL A 34 -18.00 -4.64 -0.30
C VAL A 34 -18.25 -3.18 -0.67
N THR A 35 -17.60 -2.67 -1.72
CA THR A 35 -17.68 -1.25 -2.11
C THR A 35 -19.10 -0.82 -2.42
N SER A 36 -19.81 -1.54 -3.30
CA SER A 36 -21.20 -1.19 -3.66
C SER A 36 -22.10 -1.14 -2.44
N LYS A 37 -22.01 -2.14 -1.56
CA LYS A 37 -22.79 -2.22 -0.31
C LYS A 37 -22.54 -1.02 0.61
N ILE A 38 -21.29 -0.56 0.71
CA ILE A 38 -20.93 0.62 1.51
C ILE A 38 -21.57 1.88 0.93
N LEU A 39 -21.69 1.99 -0.39
CA LEU A 39 -22.30 3.14 -1.04
C LEU A 39 -23.83 3.10 -0.91
N ASP A 40 -24.44 1.93 -1.10
CA ASP A 40 -25.89 1.78 -1.19
C ASP A 40 -26.62 1.69 0.17
N SER A 41 -25.95 1.25 1.24
CA SER A 41 -26.62 0.97 2.53
C SER A 41 -26.21 1.92 3.66
N ASP A 42 -27.18 2.45 4.42
CA ASP A 42 -26.90 3.29 5.60
C ASP A 42 -26.37 2.50 6.82
N LEU A 43 -26.58 1.17 6.84
CA LEU A 43 -26.15 0.26 7.92
C LEU A 43 -24.85 -0.51 7.60
N ALA A 44 -23.97 0.05 6.78
CA ALA A 44 -22.76 -0.62 6.28
C ALA A 44 -21.64 -0.85 7.34
N ALA A 45 -21.96 -0.92 8.64
CA ALA A 45 -20.97 -1.04 9.71
C ALA A 45 -20.01 -2.25 9.57
N PRO A 46 -20.47 -3.48 9.23
CA PRO A 46 -19.54 -4.60 9.02
C PRO A 46 -18.77 -4.46 7.70
N GLU A 47 -19.39 -4.00 6.62
CA GLU A 47 -18.74 -3.80 5.32
C GLU A 47 -17.64 -2.74 5.39
N VAL A 48 -17.90 -1.62 6.09
CA VAL A 48 -16.92 -0.57 6.35
C VAL A 48 -15.72 -1.14 7.12
N LYS A 49 -15.93 -2.03 8.10
CA LYS A 49 -14.84 -2.70 8.83
C LYS A 49 -14.03 -3.61 7.91
N VAL A 50 -14.68 -4.41 7.06
CA VAL A 50 -14.01 -5.29 6.08
C VAL A 50 -13.17 -4.46 5.11
N CYS A 51 -13.75 -3.43 4.51
CA CYS A 51 -13.05 -2.54 3.58
C CYS A 51 -11.86 -1.84 4.26
N THR A 52 -12.06 -1.34 5.49
CA THR A 52 -10.99 -0.72 6.28
C THR A 52 -9.85 -1.70 6.57
N ALA A 53 -10.15 -2.92 7.01
CA ALA A 53 -9.14 -3.94 7.31
C ALA A 53 -8.39 -4.36 6.04
N ALA A 54 -9.10 -4.53 4.93
CA ALA A 54 -8.51 -4.85 3.63
C ALA A 54 -7.55 -3.74 3.15
N MET A 55 -7.98 -2.48 3.19
CA MET A 55 -7.11 -1.34 2.83
C MET A 55 -5.87 -1.23 3.73
N ARG A 56 -6.01 -1.53 5.04
CA ARG A 56 -4.88 -1.55 5.96
C ARG A 56 -3.89 -2.67 5.63
N LEU A 57 -4.39 -3.86 5.27
CA LEU A 57 -3.53 -4.97 4.83
C LEU A 57 -2.81 -4.61 3.53
N MET A 58 -3.50 -4.02 2.55
CA MET A 58 -2.89 -3.52 1.32
C MET A 58 -1.78 -2.51 1.64
N LEU A 59 -2.05 -1.54 2.53
CA LEU A 59 -1.06 -0.56 2.97
C LEU A 59 0.15 -1.24 3.62
N GLN A 60 -0.05 -2.19 4.53
CA GLN A 60 1.04 -2.91 5.20
C GLN A 60 1.92 -3.69 4.22
N ILE A 61 1.31 -4.36 3.24
CA ILE A 61 2.02 -5.07 2.17
C ILE A 61 2.82 -4.09 1.32
N LEU A 62 2.23 -2.93 0.98
CA LEU A 62 2.94 -1.91 0.24
C LEU A 62 4.07 -1.27 1.06
N THR A 63 3.97 -1.19 2.38
CA THR A 63 5.08 -0.71 3.22
C THR A 63 6.18 -1.76 3.46
N TRP A 64 6.07 -2.95 2.86
CA TRP A 64 7.08 -3.99 3.00
C TRP A 64 8.43 -3.56 2.42
N GLU A 65 9.51 -3.87 3.14
CA GLU A 65 10.87 -3.67 2.65
C GLU A 65 11.22 -4.75 1.62
N PHE A 66 10.93 -4.49 0.34
CA PHE A 66 11.30 -5.38 -0.76
C PHE A 66 12.81 -5.43 -0.96
N GLN A 67 13.42 -6.58 -0.72
CA GLN A 67 14.88 -6.77 -0.78
C GLN A 67 15.32 -7.74 -1.88
N TYR A 68 14.43 -8.63 -2.34
CA TYR A 68 14.81 -9.78 -3.18
C TYR A 68 14.55 -9.57 -4.68
N ASN A 69 14.04 -8.40 -5.09
CA ASN A 69 13.78 -8.05 -6.49
C ASN A 69 14.91 -7.23 -7.15
N ARG A 70 15.92 -6.80 -6.38
CA ARG A 70 17.05 -6.03 -6.92
C ARG A 70 17.98 -6.97 -7.70
N LYS A 71 17.84 -7.00 -9.03
CA LYS A 71 18.75 -7.74 -9.93
C LYS A 71 20.20 -7.30 -9.63
N GLY A 72 21.01 -8.22 -9.10
CA GLY A 72 22.46 -8.18 -9.30
C GLY A 72 23.31 -7.43 -8.27
N THR A 73 22.97 -7.38 -7.00
CA THR A 73 24.01 -7.11 -5.98
C THR A 73 23.91 -8.12 -4.86
N LYS A 74 25.03 -8.83 -4.66
CA LYS A 74 25.24 -9.83 -3.62
C LYS A 74 24.58 -9.37 -2.31
N SER A 75 23.82 -10.28 -1.70
CA SER A 75 23.30 -10.19 -0.33
C SER A 75 24.31 -9.51 0.59
N ILE A 76 24.14 -8.21 0.83
CA ILE A 76 24.85 -7.53 1.91
C ILE A 76 24.13 -8.01 3.17
N ASN A 77 24.80 -8.86 3.94
CA ASN A 77 24.37 -9.27 5.27
C ASN A 77 24.02 -8.02 6.09
N HIS A 78 22.73 -7.74 6.24
CA HIS A 78 22.23 -6.53 6.90
C HIS A 78 21.92 -6.76 8.38
N PHE A 79 22.79 -7.51 9.04
CA PHE A 79 22.79 -7.64 10.49
C PHE A 79 24.22 -7.49 11.00
N SER A 80 24.73 -6.27 11.03
CA SER A 80 25.79 -5.94 11.98
C SER A 80 25.15 -5.89 13.37
N ALA A 81 25.53 -6.84 14.21
CA ALA A 81 25.25 -6.79 15.62
C ALA A 81 26.06 -5.63 16.23
N GLY A 82 25.35 -4.58 16.68
CA GLY A 82 25.85 -3.57 17.61
C GLY A 82 26.86 -2.56 17.05
N VAL A 83 26.44 -1.29 16.95
CA VAL A 83 27.09 -0.10 17.53
C VAL A 83 26.25 1.11 17.10
N ARG A 84 25.85 1.94 18.08
CA ARG A 84 25.17 3.22 17.85
C ARG A 84 26.05 4.12 16.97
N HIS A 85 25.49 4.61 15.87
CA HIS A 85 25.94 5.84 15.24
C HIS A 85 24.73 6.73 15.01
N ASP A 86 24.58 7.71 15.90
CA ASP A 86 23.91 8.97 15.60
C ASP A 86 24.59 9.56 14.36
N ASN A 87 23.80 9.88 13.34
CA ASN A 87 23.91 11.17 12.65
C ASN A 87 22.76 11.38 11.66
N ALA A 88 22.21 12.59 11.79
CA ALA A 88 21.49 13.37 10.78
C ALA A 88 20.03 12.99 10.45
N LEU A 89 19.12 13.59 11.22
CA LEU A 89 18.04 14.45 10.72
C LEU A 89 17.62 14.24 9.25
N THR A 90 16.55 13.49 9.06
CA THR A 90 15.61 13.70 7.95
C THR A 90 14.19 13.66 8.50
N ASN A 91 13.75 14.81 9.02
CA ASN A 91 12.34 15.17 9.07
C ASN A 91 11.80 15.14 7.63
N ARG A 92 11.20 14.03 7.17
CA ARG A 92 10.50 14.01 5.88
C ARG A 92 9.53 12.83 5.76
N THR A 93 8.26 13.11 6.08
CA THR A 93 7.03 12.41 5.66
C THR A 93 7.02 10.88 5.71
N ASP A 94 6.11 10.32 6.52
CA ASP A 94 5.76 8.89 6.72
C ASP A 94 5.43 8.12 5.42
N CYS A 95 6.37 8.04 4.49
CA CYS A 95 6.24 7.28 3.27
C CYS A 95 7.55 6.55 3.01
N ILE A 96 7.53 5.25 3.32
CA ILE A 96 8.64 4.33 3.05
C ILE A 96 8.69 4.12 1.53
N LEU A 97 9.85 4.38 0.93
CA LEU A 97 10.10 4.21 -0.49
C LEU A 97 9.92 2.73 -0.88
N VAL A 98 8.79 2.39 -1.49
CA VAL A 98 8.49 1.03 -1.92
C VAL A 98 9.03 0.83 -3.32
N GLN A 99 9.83 -0.21 -3.53
CA GLN A 99 10.23 -0.65 -4.88
C GLN A 99 9.76 -2.08 -5.15
N PRO A 100 8.45 -2.28 -5.38
CA PRO A 100 7.97 -3.54 -5.91
C PRO A 100 8.59 -3.72 -7.31
N GLY A 101 9.14 -4.89 -7.63
CA GLY A 101 9.66 -5.11 -8.98
C GLY A 101 8.56 -5.22 -10.05
N LEU A 102 8.97 -5.36 -11.32
CA LEU A 102 8.08 -5.34 -12.49
C LEU A 102 6.84 -6.25 -12.38
N ALA A 103 6.94 -7.38 -11.68
CA ALA A 103 5.83 -8.31 -11.44
C ALA A 103 4.62 -7.68 -10.71
N TRP A 104 4.80 -6.52 -10.05
CA TRP A 104 3.75 -5.78 -9.37
C TRP A 104 3.09 -4.71 -10.25
N HIS A 105 3.64 -4.42 -11.44
CA HIS A 105 3.10 -3.41 -12.36
C HIS A 105 1.62 -3.65 -12.67
N ASP A 106 1.25 -4.86 -13.05
CA ASP A 106 -0.13 -5.17 -13.44
C ASP A 106 -1.11 -5.06 -12.26
N VAL A 107 -0.61 -5.29 -11.04
CA VAL A 107 -1.43 -5.29 -9.82
C VAL A 107 -1.60 -3.88 -9.24
N LEU A 108 -0.60 -3.00 -9.39
CA LEU A 108 -0.63 -1.66 -8.79
C LEU A 108 -0.95 -0.55 -9.80
N ILE A 109 -0.56 -0.72 -11.06
CA ILE A 109 -0.70 0.30 -12.11
C ILE A 109 -1.83 -0.05 -13.07
N SER A 110 -1.80 -1.24 -13.69
CA SER A 110 -2.80 -1.64 -14.69
C SER A 110 -4.17 -2.00 -14.10
N SER A 111 -4.27 -2.10 -12.78
CA SER A 111 -5.46 -2.59 -12.06
C SER A 111 -6.57 -1.53 -11.92
N GLY A 112 -6.27 -0.26 -12.17
CA GLY A 112 -7.21 0.85 -11.95
C GLY A 112 -7.50 1.15 -10.46
N ASP A 113 -6.70 0.60 -9.55
CA ASP A 113 -6.92 0.69 -8.10
C ASP A 113 -6.89 2.13 -7.59
N THR A 114 -6.06 2.97 -8.19
CA THR A 114 -5.97 4.40 -7.88
C THR A 114 -7.27 5.13 -8.22
N VAL A 115 -7.89 4.81 -9.36
CA VAL A 115 -9.17 5.37 -9.81
C VAL A 115 -10.32 4.85 -8.96
N TRP A 116 -10.33 3.56 -8.65
CA TRP A 116 -11.33 3.00 -7.74
C TRP A 116 -11.25 3.65 -6.36
N LEU A 117 -10.04 3.78 -5.80
CA LEU A 117 -9.86 4.31 -4.45
C LEU A 117 -10.19 5.81 -4.36
N SER A 118 -9.87 6.60 -5.40
CA SER A 118 -10.25 8.01 -5.45
C SER A 118 -11.77 8.18 -5.52
N ASN A 119 -12.44 7.38 -6.37
CA ASN A 119 -13.89 7.38 -6.49
C ASN A 119 -14.57 6.93 -5.18
N LEU A 120 -14.04 5.89 -4.53
CA LEU A 120 -14.52 5.43 -3.22
C LEU A 120 -14.38 6.55 -2.18
N TYR A 121 -13.23 7.21 -2.09
CA TYR A 121 -13.02 8.30 -1.14
C TYR A 121 -13.96 9.49 -1.39
N ALA A 122 -14.18 9.87 -2.65
CA ALA A 122 -15.13 10.92 -3.02
C ALA A 122 -16.58 10.55 -2.63
N ALA A 123 -16.99 9.31 -2.88
CA ALA A 123 -18.32 8.83 -2.54
C ALA A 123 -18.54 8.73 -1.02
N LEU A 124 -17.53 8.26 -0.27
CA LEU A 124 -17.52 8.27 1.20
C LEU A 124 -17.64 9.69 1.73
N ARG A 125 -16.91 10.65 1.15
CA ARG A 125 -17.00 12.06 1.52
C ARG A 125 -18.43 12.57 1.37
N GLN A 126 -19.09 12.33 0.24
CA GLN A 126 -20.46 12.78 0.01
C GLN A 126 -21.44 12.14 1.00
N LYS A 127 -21.31 10.82 1.21
CA LYS A 127 -22.20 10.05 2.09
C LYS A 127 -22.08 10.46 3.56
N PHE A 128 -20.87 10.68 4.04
CA PHE A 128 -20.61 10.97 5.45
C PHE A 128 -20.35 12.46 5.74
N SER A 129 -20.39 13.36 4.74
CA SER A 129 -20.24 14.82 4.89
C SER A 129 -21.07 15.44 6.02
N PRO A 130 -22.34 15.03 6.26
CA PRO A 130 -23.15 15.60 7.34
C PRO A 130 -22.64 15.26 8.75
N GLN A 131 -21.78 14.25 8.89
CA GLN A 131 -21.20 13.84 10.16
C GLN A 131 -19.88 14.59 10.35
N SER A 132 -19.83 15.50 11.33
CA SER A 132 -18.67 16.37 11.62
C SER A 132 -17.35 15.64 11.91
N SER A 133 -17.36 14.32 12.07
CA SER A 133 -16.22 13.46 12.38
C SER A 133 -15.83 12.47 11.28
N TRP A 134 -16.43 12.54 10.08
CA TRP A 134 -16.21 11.52 9.05
C TRP A 134 -14.77 11.44 8.55
N ILE A 135 -14.03 12.56 8.58
CA ILE A 135 -12.64 12.63 8.11
C ILE A 135 -11.70 11.79 8.99
N ASP A 136 -12.06 11.63 10.26
CA ASP A 136 -11.36 10.82 11.26
C ASP A 136 -11.88 9.38 11.31
N SER A 137 -12.86 9.04 10.47
CA SER A 137 -13.36 7.68 10.39
C SER A 137 -12.25 6.71 9.97
N PRO A 138 -12.21 5.49 10.53
CA PRO A 138 -11.18 4.50 10.21
C PRO A 138 -11.03 4.21 8.72
N ILE A 139 -12.13 4.24 7.97
CA ILE A 139 -12.17 4.01 6.52
C ILE A 139 -11.56 5.19 5.75
N ALA A 140 -11.92 6.43 6.09
CA ALA A 140 -11.38 7.63 5.44
C ALA A 140 -9.88 7.79 5.71
N VAL A 141 -9.43 7.52 6.94
CA VAL A 141 -8.00 7.55 7.30
C VAL A 141 -7.23 6.48 6.52
N SER A 142 -7.76 5.25 6.43
CA SER A 142 -7.08 4.16 5.73
C SER A 142 -7.03 4.40 4.21
N ALA A 143 -8.11 4.93 3.62
CA ALA A 143 -8.15 5.31 2.21
C ALA A 143 -7.13 6.40 1.87
N ARG A 144 -7.04 7.47 2.69
CA ARG A 144 -6.04 8.54 2.49
C ARG A 144 -4.62 8.01 2.58
N LYS A 145 -4.31 7.18 3.58
CA LYS A 145 -2.97 6.58 3.72
C LYS A 145 -2.62 5.71 2.52
N LEU A 146 -3.58 4.92 2.02
CA LEU A 146 -3.36 4.08 0.85
C LEU A 146 -3.19 4.89 -0.45
N LEU A 147 -3.94 5.99 -0.63
CA LEU A 147 -3.72 6.94 -1.73
C LEU A 147 -2.31 7.54 -1.70
N VAL A 148 -1.89 8.03 -0.54
CA VAL A 148 -0.53 8.58 -0.36
C VAL A 148 0.52 7.50 -0.65
N GLN A 149 0.29 6.26 -0.23
CA GLN A 149 1.21 5.17 -0.51
C GLN A 149 1.31 4.89 -2.00
N PHE A 150 0.20 4.89 -2.75
CA PHE A 150 0.23 4.74 -4.20
C PHE A 150 1.03 5.85 -4.89
N CYS A 151 0.94 7.10 -4.42
CA CYS A 151 1.74 8.22 -4.94
C CYS A 151 3.26 8.05 -4.73
N SER A 152 3.66 7.23 -3.77
CA SER A 152 5.06 7.05 -3.37
C SER A 152 5.67 5.73 -3.86
N VAL A 153 4.88 4.92 -4.56
CA VAL A 153 5.40 3.78 -5.31
C VAL A 153 6.34 4.31 -6.40
N THR A 154 7.60 3.88 -6.37
CA THR A 154 8.64 4.31 -7.31
C THR A 154 9.56 3.14 -7.66
N GLY A 155 10.47 3.30 -8.63
CA GLY A 155 11.44 2.26 -9.00
C GLY A 155 11.03 1.45 -10.23
N THR A 156 11.56 0.23 -10.36
CA THR A 156 11.49 -0.60 -11.57
C THR A 156 10.09 -1.12 -11.93
N ILE A 157 9.06 -0.75 -11.16
CA ILE A 157 7.68 -1.02 -11.50
C ILE A 157 7.24 -0.26 -12.75
N PHE A 158 7.82 0.93 -13.00
CA PHE A 158 7.53 1.71 -14.21
C PHE A 158 8.48 1.30 -15.34
N PRO A 159 7.97 0.76 -16.47
CA PRO A 159 8.80 0.42 -17.62
C PRO A 159 9.39 1.65 -18.34
N SER A 160 8.88 2.87 -18.07
CA SER A 160 9.44 4.13 -18.58
C SER A 160 9.23 5.30 -17.60
N VAL A 161 10.10 6.32 -17.65
CA VAL A 161 10.04 7.52 -16.80
C VAL A 161 8.68 8.24 -16.89
N SER A 162 8.02 8.14 -18.05
CA SER A 162 6.70 8.74 -18.31
C SER A 162 5.56 8.12 -17.49
N GLY A 163 5.69 6.85 -17.07
CA GLY A 163 4.66 6.19 -16.26
C GLY A 163 4.59 6.71 -14.82
N ALA A 164 5.75 7.09 -14.26
CA ALA A 164 5.81 7.67 -12.92
C ALA A 164 5.23 9.09 -12.87
N THR A 165 5.46 9.89 -13.91
CA THR A 165 4.82 11.22 -14.06
C THR A 165 3.32 11.11 -14.25
N PHE A 166 2.84 10.13 -15.03
CA PHE A 166 1.40 9.93 -15.26
C PHE A 166 0.61 9.70 -13.96
N ILE A 167 1.08 8.82 -13.06
CA ILE A 167 0.38 8.56 -11.80
C ILE A 167 0.38 9.78 -10.89
N ARG A 168 1.51 10.49 -10.83
CA ARG A 168 1.62 11.71 -10.02
C ARG A 168 0.70 12.80 -10.55
N ASP A 169 0.64 13.01 -11.86
CA ASP A 169 -0.19 14.04 -12.47
C ASP A 169 -1.70 13.69 -12.39
N TYR A 170 -2.07 12.41 -12.53
CA TYR A 170 -3.46 11.95 -12.34
C TYR A 170 -3.93 12.05 -10.89
N LEU A 171 -3.10 11.68 -9.92
CA LEU A 171 -3.48 11.71 -8.50
C LEU A 171 -3.45 13.12 -7.91
N VAL A 172 -2.53 13.98 -8.35
CA VAL A 172 -2.46 15.39 -7.92
C VAL A 172 -3.49 16.25 -8.65
N GLY A 173 -3.76 15.98 -9.93
CA GLY A 173 -4.74 16.72 -10.73
C GLY A 173 -6.20 16.39 -10.42
N GLY A 174 -6.49 15.19 -9.90
CA GLY A 174 -7.85 14.79 -9.48
C GLY A 174 -8.20 15.10 -8.02
N ALA A 175 -7.26 15.66 -7.25
CA ALA A 175 -7.43 15.95 -5.82
C ALA A 175 -7.63 17.45 -5.50
N LEU A 176 -7.73 18.30 -6.52
CA LEU A 176 -8.09 19.72 -6.40
C LEU A 176 -9.50 19.98 -6.89
#